data_AF-R1GZW7-F1
#
_entry.id   AF-R1GZW7-F1
#
_cell.length_a   1.000
_cell.length_b   1.000
_cell.length_c   1.000
_cell.angle_alpha   90.00
_cell.angle_beta   90.00
_cell.angle_gamma   90.00
#
_symmetry.space_group_name_H-M   'P 1'
#
loop_
_entity.id
_entity.type
_entity.pdbx_description
1 polymer ?
#
loop_
_entity_poly.entity_id
_entity_poly.type
_entity_poly.pdbx_seq_one_letter_code
_entity_poly.pdbx_strand_id
1 'polypeptide(L)'
;MSTLTGEFGAGALFGSALAAAGIYSPATIQAQMRLTDFTMLKTFIAASASGALAVHLADRTGFAPLKPRTPQLLGLFAYDGNALGGALLGAGMALTGACPGTSLVQLAAGLRSGVHVVLGGAAGGLAHVVVAPLLKRGGGANNREAAAATSGSPCGADETTPLSGSATDKKEDTVQASFRLSANALLLAWEVLCVVVIQLAGRFGGRGEGDGPGLVSPVVGGCLIGAAQAATVVLTRHTIGVSTAYENVAQALLRRASVLTPSVLFAAGILAGSAVSHLLELNLLLLALAIGIQDAVSYPDFQCFASNQTGNTVMLAVGLLDDRAKTLMLSVPTILLSLGLFLAGVLVSGQFANAIKAVRQRWWVLLSSILQTCMIAAAAILQYRFPEASTNKHALGKTALGLLAFSAGVQVAMVRALKVTDMTTAMATAAWVDIFIDPCLLAGPTKNRSRNRRAGFLLALVTGSFIGSAAYKGGGSGFALVISCVIKTVAALLFLIKDDGKVWCVPQVDCVLAKTDDT
;
A
#
# COMPACT_ATOMS: atom_id res chain seq x y z
N MET A 1 -11.78 -16.61 10.52
CA MET A 1 -10.44 -15.99 10.27
C MET A 1 -10.20 -15.68 8.79
N SER A 2 -10.73 -16.43 7.83
CA SER A 2 -10.56 -16.19 6.38
C SER A 2 -11.22 -14.91 5.84
N THR A 3 -12.27 -14.40 6.49
CA THR A 3 -12.99 -13.19 6.04
C THR A 3 -12.29 -11.89 6.46
N LEU A 4 -11.75 -11.81 7.68
CA LEU A 4 -11.09 -10.59 8.19
C LEU A 4 -9.78 -10.26 7.46
N THR A 5 -9.02 -11.29 7.06
CA THR A 5 -7.83 -11.12 6.22
C THR A 5 -8.20 -10.70 4.80
N GLY A 6 -9.31 -11.21 4.28
CA GLY A 6 -9.90 -10.76 3.01
C GLY A 6 -10.28 -9.28 3.03
N GLU A 7 -10.89 -8.78 4.10
CA GLU A 7 -11.24 -7.34 4.26
C GLU A 7 -10.00 -6.45 4.26
N PHE A 8 -8.99 -6.82 5.05
CA PHE A 8 -7.74 -6.06 5.11
C PHE A 8 -7.04 -6.04 3.75
N GLY A 9 -6.95 -7.20 3.09
CA GLY A 9 -6.36 -7.32 1.75
C GLY A 9 -7.12 -6.52 0.69
N ALA A 10 -8.46 -6.57 0.70
CA ALA A 10 -9.30 -5.78 -0.19
C ALA A 10 -9.12 -4.28 0.05
N GLY A 11 -9.06 -3.87 1.33
CA GLY A 11 -8.77 -2.50 1.73
C GLY A 11 -7.40 -2.03 1.24
N ALA A 12 -6.38 -2.88 1.36
CA ALA A 12 -5.02 -2.58 0.90
C ALA A 12 -4.97 -2.40 -0.62
N LEU A 13 -5.57 -3.29 -1.39
CA LEU A 13 -5.66 -3.17 -2.85
C LEU A 13 -6.37 -1.88 -3.28
N PHE A 14 -7.48 -1.55 -2.62
CA PHE A 14 -8.23 -0.32 -2.89
C PHE A 14 -7.44 0.94 -2.50
N GLY A 15 -6.77 0.93 -1.35
CA GLY A 15 -5.91 2.03 -0.90
C GLY A 15 -4.71 2.25 -1.83
N SER A 16 -4.07 1.19 -2.30
CA SER A 16 -3.01 1.25 -3.31
C SER A 16 -3.52 1.81 -4.64
N ALA A 17 -4.70 1.39 -5.10
CA ALA A 17 -5.29 1.88 -6.33
C ALA A 17 -5.65 3.38 -6.24
N LEU A 18 -6.20 3.85 -5.11
CA LEU A 18 -6.47 5.27 -4.87
C LEU A 18 -5.19 6.11 -4.82
N ALA A 19 -4.15 5.61 -4.15
CA ALA A 19 -2.84 6.25 -4.10
C ALA A 19 -2.22 6.33 -5.50
N ALA A 20 -2.21 5.22 -6.24
CA ALA A 20 -1.70 5.16 -7.61
C ALA A 20 -2.48 6.07 -8.57
N ALA A 21 -3.80 6.18 -8.42
CA ALA A 21 -4.62 7.06 -9.25
C ALA A 21 -4.46 8.56 -8.89
N GLY A 22 -3.74 8.91 -7.82
CA GLY A 22 -3.55 10.30 -7.39
C GLY A 22 -4.81 10.94 -6.81
N ILE A 23 -5.89 10.18 -6.65
CA ILE A 23 -7.19 10.64 -6.15
C ILE A 23 -7.18 10.72 -4.62
N TYR A 24 -6.14 11.32 -4.07
CA TYR A 24 -6.04 11.71 -2.67
C TYR A 24 -5.61 13.16 -2.52
N SER A 25 -5.20 13.81 -3.62
CA SER A 25 -4.81 15.22 -3.63
C SER A 25 -5.98 16.14 -3.32
N PRO A 26 -5.88 17.00 -2.29
CA PRO A 26 -6.90 18.01 -2.02
C PRO A 26 -7.11 18.96 -3.20
N ALA A 27 -6.04 19.32 -3.91
CA ALA A 27 -6.11 20.20 -5.06
C ALA A 27 -6.91 19.59 -6.21
N THR A 28 -6.70 18.31 -6.52
CA THR A 28 -7.43 17.60 -7.60
C THR A 28 -8.91 17.43 -7.25
N ILE A 29 -9.22 17.13 -5.99
CA ILE A 29 -10.61 17.00 -5.53
C ILE A 29 -11.34 18.35 -5.58
N GLN A 30 -10.69 19.44 -5.15
CA GLN A 30 -11.27 20.78 -5.23
C GLN A 30 -11.38 21.31 -6.66
N ALA A 31 -10.39 21.03 -7.52
CA ALA A 31 -10.40 21.41 -8.92
C ALA A 31 -11.55 20.76 -9.69
N GLN A 32 -11.91 19.52 -9.35
CA GLN A 32 -13.11 18.87 -9.86
C GLN A 32 -14.39 19.62 -9.44
N MET A 33 -14.48 20.05 -8.18
CA MET A 33 -15.64 20.81 -7.68
C MET A 33 -15.74 22.21 -8.29
N ARG A 34 -14.60 22.79 -8.71
CA ARG A 34 -14.52 24.05 -9.45
C ARG A 34 -14.67 23.88 -10.97
N LEU A 35 -14.83 22.65 -11.45
CA LEU A 35 -14.89 22.32 -12.88
C LEU A 35 -13.65 22.78 -13.68
N THR A 36 -12.48 22.86 -13.03
CA THR A 36 -11.23 23.29 -13.65
C THR A 36 -10.35 22.13 -14.11
N ASP A 37 -10.51 20.96 -13.49
CA ASP A 37 -9.77 19.73 -13.82
C ASP A 37 -10.71 18.53 -13.73
N PHE A 38 -10.88 17.81 -14.84
CA PHE A 38 -11.75 16.63 -14.92
C PHE A 38 -11.02 15.30 -14.67
N THR A 39 -9.80 15.33 -14.11
CA THR A 39 -9.03 14.14 -13.75
C THR A 39 -9.82 13.20 -12.84
N MET A 40 -10.44 13.74 -11.78
CA MET A 40 -11.24 12.95 -10.85
C MET A 40 -12.47 12.33 -11.52
N LEU A 41 -13.18 13.09 -12.36
CA LEU A 41 -14.31 12.61 -13.15
C LEU A 41 -13.91 11.44 -14.05
N LYS A 42 -12.84 11.59 -14.85
CA LYS A 42 -12.35 10.54 -15.76
C LYS A 42 -12.00 9.26 -14.99
N THR A 43 -11.32 9.39 -13.85
CA THR A 43 -10.94 8.25 -13.02
C THR A 43 -12.16 7.51 -12.47
N PHE A 44 -13.14 8.22 -11.88
CA PHE A 44 -14.30 7.56 -11.29
C PHE A 44 -15.29 7.00 -12.31
N ILE A 45 -15.42 7.62 -13.49
CA ILE A 45 -16.22 7.06 -14.59
C ILE A 45 -15.58 5.77 -15.12
N ALA A 46 -14.25 5.74 -15.31
CA ALA A 46 -13.53 4.53 -15.69
C ALA A 46 -13.60 3.43 -14.61
N ALA A 47 -13.53 3.81 -13.32
CA ALA A 47 -13.74 2.89 -12.20
C ALA A 47 -15.17 2.35 -12.17
N SER A 48 -16.17 3.18 -12.48
CA SER A 48 -17.56 2.77 -12.52
C SER A 48 -17.85 1.80 -13.66
N ALA A 49 -17.30 2.03 -14.86
CA ALA A 49 -17.37 1.10 -15.99
C ALA A 49 -16.81 -0.29 -15.61
N SER A 50 -15.52 -0.32 -15.27
CA SER A 50 -14.84 -1.58 -14.90
C SER A 50 -15.44 -2.26 -13.66
N GLY A 51 -15.93 -1.50 -12.67
CA GLY A 51 -16.60 -2.02 -11.49
C GLY A 51 -18.02 -2.55 -11.76
N ALA A 52 -18.77 -1.95 -12.69
CA ALA A 52 -20.09 -2.42 -13.10
C ALA A 52 -20.00 -3.79 -13.80
N LEU A 53 -19.00 -3.98 -14.67
CA LEU A 53 -18.71 -5.28 -15.27
C LEU A 53 -18.42 -6.34 -14.19
N ALA A 54 -17.61 -6.02 -13.19
CA ALA A 54 -17.27 -6.95 -12.10
C ALA A 54 -18.50 -7.35 -11.27
N VAL A 55 -19.36 -6.38 -10.94
CA VAL A 55 -20.62 -6.63 -10.19
C VAL A 55 -21.59 -7.45 -11.03
N HIS A 56 -21.76 -7.13 -12.31
CA HIS A 56 -22.63 -7.87 -13.23
C HIS A 56 -22.19 -9.33 -13.39
N LEU A 57 -20.88 -9.59 -13.49
CA LEU A 57 -20.34 -10.95 -13.56
C LEU A 57 -20.56 -11.72 -12.24
N ALA A 58 -20.39 -11.07 -11.09
CA ALA A 58 -20.62 -11.69 -9.79
C ALA A 58 -22.10 -12.04 -9.56
N ASP A 59 -23.01 -11.18 -10.01
CA ASP A 59 -24.46 -11.41 -9.96
C ASP A 59 -24.88 -12.54 -10.92
N ARG A 60 -24.41 -12.49 -12.18
CA ARG A 60 -24.63 -13.54 -13.21
C ARG A 60 -24.23 -14.95 -12.76
N THR A 61 -23.11 -15.04 -12.05
CA THR A 61 -22.56 -16.32 -11.58
C THR A 61 -23.17 -16.77 -10.24
N GLY A 62 -24.02 -15.96 -9.61
CA GLY A 62 -24.53 -16.20 -8.27
C GLY A 62 -23.43 -16.22 -7.20
N PHE A 63 -22.27 -15.65 -7.51
CA PHE A 63 -21.09 -15.73 -6.64
C PHE A 63 -21.27 -14.88 -5.38
N ALA A 64 -21.93 -13.71 -5.46
CA ALA A 64 -22.15 -12.86 -4.29
C ALA A 64 -23.58 -12.28 -4.29
N PRO A 65 -24.30 -12.30 -3.15
CA PRO A 65 -25.63 -11.68 -3.04
C PRO A 65 -25.52 -10.16 -2.96
N LEU A 66 -25.33 -9.50 -4.11
CA LEU A 66 -25.14 -8.06 -4.20
C LEU A 66 -26.49 -7.34 -4.28
N LYS A 67 -27.09 -7.09 -3.11
CA LYS A 67 -28.41 -6.41 -3.04
C LYS A 67 -28.29 -4.89 -3.22
N PRO A 68 -29.18 -4.26 -4.00
CA PRO A 68 -29.30 -2.81 -4.06
C PRO A 68 -29.55 -2.19 -2.67
N ARG A 69 -29.02 -0.99 -2.43
CA ARG A 69 -29.26 -0.27 -1.18
C ARG A 69 -30.68 0.31 -1.16
N THR A 70 -31.34 0.22 -0.01
CA THR A 70 -32.68 0.79 0.17
C THR A 70 -32.62 2.32 0.30
N PRO A 71 -33.53 3.07 -0.34
CA PRO A 71 -33.64 4.52 -0.18
C PRO A 71 -33.77 4.93 1.29
N GLN A 72 -33.12 6.03 1.68
CA GLN A 72 -33.24 6.62 3.02
C GLN A 72 -34.27 7.75 2.98
N LEU A 73 -35.30 7.65 3.84
CA LEU A 73 -36.45 8.56 3.88
C LEU A 73 -36.42 9.40 5.17
N LEU A 74 -36.55 10.72 5.04
CA LEU A 74 -36.70 11.70 6.13
C LEU A 74 -38.15 12.22 6.24
N GLY A 75 -39.00 12.02 5.22
CA GLY A 75 -40.44 12.27 5.23
C GLY A 75 -40.94 13.35 4.25
N LEU A 76 -40.09 13.91 3.37
CA LEU A 76 -40.46 14.96 2.42
C LEU A 76 -40.78 14.43 1.03
N PHE A 77 -39.93 13.57 0.47
CA PHE A 77 -40.13 12.92 -0.83
C PHE A 77 -39.28 11.66 -0.93
N ALA A 78 -39.55 10.80 -1.92
CA ALA A 78 -38.72 9.63 -2.17
C ALA A 78 -37.27 10.07 -2.41
N TYR A 79 -36.30 9.56 -1.63
CA TYR A 79 -34.87 9.89 -1.69
C TYR A 79 -34.40 11.20 -1.02
N ASP A 80 -35.23 11.86 -0.23
CA ASP A 80 -34.85 13.08 0.52
C ASP A 80 -33.58 12.92 1.40
N GLY A 81 -33.42 11.80 2.09
CA GLY A 81 -32.23 11.49 2.89
C GLY A 81 -30.98 11.30 2.03
N ASN A 82 -31.14 10.68 0.86
CA ASN A 82 -30.06 10.52 -0.12
C ASN A 82 -29.65 11.87 -0.71
N ALA A 83 -30.60 12.75 -1.04
CA ALA A 83 -30.34 14.07 -1.59
C ALA A 83 -29.63 14.97 -0.58
N LEU A 84 -30.14 15.05 0.66
CA LEU A 84 -29.53 15.85 1.73
C LEU A 84 -28.14 15.33 2.10
N GLY A 85 -28.00 14.01 2.28
CA GLY A 85 -26.71 13.39 2.61
C GLY A 85 -25.67 13.56 1.48
N GLY A 86 -26.10 13.43 0.22
CA GLY A 86 -25.25 13.66 -0.95
C GLY A 86 -24.80 15.12 -1.06
N ALA A 87 -25.70 16.08 -0.81
CA ALA A 87 -25.37 17.50 -0.81
C ALA A 87 -24.38 17.87 0.31
N LEU A 88 -24.60 17.36 1.53
CA LEU A 88 -23.68 17.58 2.65
C LEU A 88 -22.29 16.97 2.40
N LEU A 89 -22.24 15.76 1.85
CA LEU A 89 -20.98 15.12 1.45
C LEU A 89 -20.26 15.93 0.36
N GLY A 90 -20.99 16.38 -0.66
CA GLY A 90 -20.45 17.22 -1.74
C GLY A 90 -19.89 18.54 -1.23
N ALA A 91 -20.63 19.24 -0.36
CA ALA A 91 -20.16 20.47 0.29
C ALA A 91 -18.90 20.22 1.13
N GLY A 92 -18.88 19.14 1.91
CA GLY A 92 -17.70 18.74 2.68
C GLY A 92 -16.48 18.46 1.79
N MET A 93 -16.67 17.75 0.66
CA MET A 93 -15.61 17.49 -0.31
C MET A 93 -15.09 18.77 -0.96
N ALA A 94 -15.97 19.72 -1.29
CA ALA A 94 -15.58 21.01 -1.86
C ALA A 94 -14.77 21.87 -0.88
N LEU A 95 -15.12 21.85 0.41
CA LEU A 95 -14.40 22.59 1.45
C LEU A 95 -13.05 21.95 1.81
N THR A 96 -13.02 20.63 1.96
CA THR A 96 -11.86 19.93 2.55
C THR A 96 -10.92 19.33 1.52
N GLY A 97 -11.38 19.14 0.27
CA GLY A 97 -10.64 18.39 -0.72
C GLY A 97 -10.45 16.93 -0.33
N ALA A 98 -11.37 16.33 0.41
CA ALA A 98 -11.27 14.95 0.87
C ALA A 98 -12.64 14.28 0.94
N CYS A 99 -12.66 12.96 0.76
CA CYS A 99 -13.83 12.13 1.01
C CYS A 99 -13.47 11.01 2.01
N PRO A 100 -14.44 10.25 2.55
CA PRO A 100 -14.17 9.27 3.61
C PRO A 100 -13.10 8.22 3.27
N GLY A 101 -13.01 7.79 2.00
CA GLY A 101 -11.96 6.85 1.57
C GLY A 101 -10.61 7.52 1.34
N THR A 102 -10.61 8.69 0.72
CA THR A 102 -9.38 9.39 0.35
C THR A 102 -8.75 10.11 1.52
N SER A 103 -9.51 10.46 2.56
CA SER A 103 -8.98 11.02 3.81
C SER A 103 -8.04 10.05 4.54
N LEU A 104 -8.30 8.74 4.45
CA LEU A 104 -7.39 7.71 4.95
C LEU A 104 -6.10 7.66 4.13
N VAL A 105 -6.20 7.74 2.80
CA VAL A 105 -5.03 7.84 1.91
C VAL A 105 -4.24 9.13 2.18
N GLN A 106 -4.91 10.26 2.41
CA GLN A 106 -4.30 11.53 2.80
C GLN A 106 -3.60 11.43 4.16
N LEU A 107 -4.22 10.73 5.12
CA LEU A 107 -3.63 10.47 6.43
C LEU A 107 -2.35 9.62 6.30
N ALA A 108 -2.38 8.55 5.50
CA ALA A 108 -1.21 7.73 5.21
C ALA A 108 -0.11 8.50 4.47
N ALA A 109 -0.50 9.42 3.57
CA ALA A 109 0.41 10.31 2.87
C ALA A 109 0.97 11.46 3.75
N GLY A 110 0.56 11.56 5.02
CA GLY A 110 1.02 12.59 5.95
C GLY A 110 0.47 14.00 5.69
N LEU A 111 -0.63 14.12 4.93
CA LEU A 111 -1.24 15.41 4.62
C LEU A 111 -2.04 15.92 5.82
N ARG A 112 -1.84 17.21 6.18
CA ARG A 112 -2.57 17.84 7.29
C ARG A 112 -4.08 17.82 7.09
N SER A 113 -4.57 17.98 5.86
CA SER A 113 -6.00 17.91 5.55
C SER A 113 -6.61 16.57 5.96
N GLY A 114 -5.89 15.46 5.73
CA GLY A 114 -6.34 14.10 6.06
C GLY A 114 -6.61 13.92 7.55
N VAL A 115 -5.74 14.45 8.42
CA VAL A 115 -5.92 14.39 9.88
C VAL A 115 -7.21 15.08 10.31
N HIS A 116 -7.45 16.31 9.84
CA HIS A 116 -8.64 17.07 10.22
C HIS A 116 -9.93 16.41 9.71
N VAL A 117 -9.91 15.85 8.50
CA VAL A 117 -11.07 15.19 7.91
C VAL A 117 -11.36 13.86 8.57
N VAL A 118 -10.35 13.08 8.95
CA VAL A 118 -10.54 11.83 9.70
C VAL A 118 -11.12 12.11 11.10
N LEU A 119 -10.60 13.14 11.80
CA LEU A 119 -11.15 13.56 13.09
C LEU A 119 -12.59 14.09 12.96
N GLY A 120 -12.83 14.94 11.95
CA GLY A 120 -14.18 15.44 11.64
C GLY A 120 -15.15 14.32 11.25
N GLY A 121 -14.70 13.32 10.49
CA GLY A 121 -15.48 12.13 10.16
C GLY A 121 -15.79 11.26 11.37
N ALA A 122 -14.85 11.11 12.30
CA ALA A 122 -15.09 10.42 13.57
C ALA A 122 -16.12 11.17 14.44
N ALA A 123 -15.99 12.50 14.54
CA ALA A 123 -16.96 13.35 15.24
C ALA A 123 -18.36 13.30 14.58
N GLY A 124 -18.42 13.33 13.25
CA GLY A 124 -19.65 13.19 12.48
C GLY A 124 -20.30 11.82 12.67
N GLY A 125 -19.51 10.74 12.69
CA GLY A 125 -19.98 9.39 13.04
C GLY A 125 -20.55 9.33 14.45
N LEU A 126 -19.90 9.98 15.42
CA LEU A 126 -20.38 10.09 16.79
C LEU A 126 -21.74 10.81 16.86
N ALA A 127 -21.84 11.96 16.22
CA ALA A 127 -23.08 12.72 16.14
C ALA A 127 -24.20 11.91 15.46
N HIS A 128 -23.89 11.22 14.37
CA HIS A 128 -24.86 10.38 13.65
C HIS A 128 -25.40 9.24 14.51
N VAL A 129 -24.54 8.53 15.27
CA VAL A 129 -24.98 7.44 16.17
C VAL A 129 -25.95 7.94 17.24
N VAL A 130 -25.80 9.20 17.69
CA VAL A 130 -26.69 9.84 18.67
C VAL A 130 -27.98 10.34 18.03
N VAL A 131 -27.91 10.96 16.86
CA VAL A 131 -29.04 11.65 16.20
C VAL A 131 -29.92 10.69 15.39
N ALA A 132 -29.36 9.65 14.76
CA ALA A 132 -30.11 8.73 13.90
C ALA A 132 -31.30 8.03 14.60
N PRO A 133 -31.21 7.59 15.87
CA PRO A 133 -32.37 7.08 16.61
C PRO A 133 -33.47 8.12 16.86
N LEU A 134 -33.11 9.40 16.98
CA LEU A 134 -34.05 10.50 17.22
C LEU A 134 -34.81 10.86 15.94
N LEU A 135 -34.13 10.89 14.80
CA LEU A 135 -34.75 11.12 13.48
C LEU A 135 -35.75 10.03 13.11
N LYS A 136 -35.44 8.76 13.41
CA LYS A 136 -36.36 7.63 13.19
C LYS A 136 -37.62 7.69 14.07
N ARG A 137 -37.53 8.29 15.26
CA ARG A 137 -38.67 8.51 16.16
C ARG A 137 -39.59 9.64 15.68
N GLY A 138 -39.03 10.72 15.11
CA GLY A 138 -39.80 11.84 14.56
C GLY A 138 -40.57 11.48 13.28
N GLY A 139 -39.94 10.76 12.35
CA GLY A 139 -40.61 10.31 11.11
C GLY A 139 -41.67 9.22 11.31
N GLY A 140 -41.59 8.46 12.42
CA GLY A 140 -42.60 7.46 12.79
C GLY A 140 -43.91 8.06 13.33
N ALA A 141 -43.89 9.30 13.83
CA ALA A 141 -45.10 9.99 14.29
C ALA A 141 -45.97 10.47 13.11
N ASN A 142 -45.35 11.06 12.09
CA ASN A 142 -46.06 11.58 10.90
C ASN A 142 -46.68 10.45 10.05
N ASN A 143 -46.07 9.25 10.02
CA ASN A 143 -46.64 8.10 9.32
C ASN A 143 -47.84 7.46 10.04
N ARG A 144 -48.01 7.69 11.36
CA ARG A 144 -49.19 7.21 12.10
C ARG A 144 -50.41 8.10 11.87
N GLU A 145 -50.24 9.40 11.69
CA GLU A 145 -51.33 10.32 11.31
C GLU A 145 -51.80 10.09 9.87
N ALA A 146 -50.88 9.81 8.93
CA ALA A 146 -51.26 9.48 7.55
C ALA A 146 -52.02 8.14 7.44
N ALA A 147 -51.69 7.15 8.27
CA ALA A 147 -52.40 5.85 8.33
C ALA A 147 -53.73 5.92 9.10
N ALA A 148 -53.85 6.81 10.10
CA ALA A 148 -55.09 7.03 10.84
C ALA A 148 -56.14 7.82 10.04
N ALA A 149 -55.73 8.58 9.03
CA ALA A 149 -56.64 9.33 8.15
C ALA A 149 -57.30 8.47 7.05
N THR A 150 -56.92 7.19 6.89
CA THR A 150 -57.43 6.31 5.83
C THR A 150 -58.34 5.18 6.31
N SER A 151 -58.62 5.05 7.62
CA SER A 151 -59.48 4.00 8.16
C SER A 151 -60.89 4.51 8.48
N GLY A 152 -61.68 4.75 7.44
CA GLY A 152 -63.15 4.78 7.50
C GLY A 152 -63.71 3.41 7.10
N SER A 153 -64.22 2.67 8.09
CA SER A 153 -64.95 1.38 7.98
C SER A 153 -66.37 1.58 7.34
N PRO A 154 -67.21 0.56 6.99
CA PRO A 154 -67.17 -0.83 7.49
C PRO A 154 -67.70 -2.01 6.60
N CYS A 155 -67.50 -3.22 7.17
CA CYS A 155 -68.30 -4.47 7.08
C CYS A 155 -68.14 -5.46 5.91
N GLY A 156 -67.95 -6.74 6.28
CA GLY A 156 -68.34 -7.93 5.48
C GLY A 156 -67.41 -9.15 5.62
N ALA A 157 -67.95 -10.27 6.10
CA ALA A 157 -67.38 -11.63 6.24
C ALA A 157 -66.75 -12.19 4.92
N ASP A 158 -65.92 -13.23 4.87
CA ASP A 158 -66.04 -14.57 5.48
C ASP A 158 -64.72 -15.38 5.37
N GLU A 159 -64.56 -16.42 6.19
CA GLU A 159 -63.42 -17.35 6.27
C GLU A 159 -63.24 -18.27 5.03
N THR A 160 -61.99 -18.61 4.67
CA THR A 160 -61.42 -19.99 4.69
C THR A 160 -60.07 -20.11 3.95
N THR A 161 -59.19 -20.97 4.48
CA THR A 161 -57.95 -21.60 3.95
C THR A 161 -56.55 -21.00 4.26
N PRO A 162 -55.54 -21.86 4.53
CA PRO A 162 -54.47 -21.57 5.48
C PRO A 162 -53.15 -21.08 4.86
N LEU A 163 -52.65 -19.97 5.42
CA LEU A 163 -51.25 -19.60 5.64
C LEU A 163 -50.19 -20.16 4.67
N SER A 164 -49.96 -19.41 3.58
CA SER A 164 -48.63 -19.19 3.00
C SER A 164 -48.50 -17.70 2.67
N GLY A 165 -48.32 -16.89 3.71
CA GLY A 165 -48.09 -15.46 3.58
C GLY A 165 -46.66 -15.18 3.14
N SER A 166 -46.46 -15.14 1.83
CA SER A 166 -45.30 -14.50 1.20
C SER A 166 -45.11 -13.12 1.82
N ALA A 167 -43.94 -12.92 2.42
CA ALA A 167 -43.49 -11.62 2.90
C ALA A 167 -43.66 -10.60 1.77
N THR A 168 -44.36 -9.52 2.07
CA THR A 168 -44.61 -8.41 1.17
C THR A 168 -43.33 -8.02 0.42
N ASP A 169 -43.39 -8.26 -0.89
CA ASP A 169 -42.32 -8.07 -1.85
C ASP A 169 -41.91 -6.59 -1.86
N LYS A 170 -40.80 -6.27 -1.17
CA LYS A 170 -40.22 -4.92 -1.18
C LYS A 170 -39.68 -4.67 -2.58
N LYS A 171 -40.47 -3.97 -3.40
CA LYS A 171 -40.14 -3.57 -4.77
C LYS A 171 -38.71 -3.00 -4.84
N GLU A 172 -37.81 -3.74 -5.47
CA GLU A 172 -36.42 -3.31 -5.68
C GLU A 172 -36.39 -2.27 -6.81
N ASP A 173 -36.28 -0.99 -6.45
CA ASP A 173 -36.23 0.12 -7.40
C ASP A 173 -34.86 0.21 -8.09
N THR A 174 -34.60 -0.72 -9.01
CA THR A 174 -33.44 -0.66 -9.92
C THR A 174 -33.87 -0.20 -11.31
N VAL A 175 -32.97 0.45 -12.07
CA VAL A 175 -33.23 0.85 -13.46
C VAL A 175 -33.67 -0.36 -14.31
N GLN A 176 -33.07 -1.52 -14.05
CA GLN A 176 -33.44 -2.78 -14.71
C GLN A 176 -34.90 -3.16 -14.43
N ALA A 177 -35.34 -3.09 -13.17
CA ALA A 177 -36.71 -3.41 -12.77
C ALA A 177 -37.72 -2.37 -13.24
N SER A 178 -37.36 -1.08 -13.22
CA SER A 178 -38.23 0.03 -13.64
C SER A 178 -38.49 0.02 -15.14
N PHE A 179 -37.47 -0.20 -15.96
CA PHE A 179 -37.58 -0.17 -17.42
C PHE A 179 -37.71 -1.57 -18.07
N ARG A 180 -37.70 -2.64 -17.27
CA ARG A 180 -37.74 -4.04 -17.72
C ARG A 180 -36.67 -4.35 -18.80
N LEU A 181 -35.49 -3.76 -18.65
CA LEU A 181 -34.37 -3.94 -19.58
C LEU A 181 -33.59 -5.22 -19.26
N SER A 182 -32.95 -5.81 -20.27
CA SER A 182 -31.98 -6.88 -20.01
C SER A 182 -30.73 -6.31 -19.34
N ALA A 183 -30.20 -7.00 -18.33
CA ALA A 183 -29.00 -6.57 -17.61
C ALA A 183 -27.78 -6.37 -18.53
N ASN A 184 -27.66 -7.20 -19.58
CA ASN A 184 -26.61 -7.05 -20.60
C ASN A 184 -26.76 -5.77 -21.42
N ALA A 185 -27.98 -5.43 -21.86
CA ALA A 185 -28.22 -4.22 -22.65
C ALA A 185 -27.97 -2.97 -21.80
N LEU A 186 -28.36 -3.00 -20.53
CA LEU A 186 -28.12 -1.90 -19.60
C LEU A 186 -26.62 -1.71 -19.32
N LEU A 187 -25.87 -2.80 -19.11
CA LEU A 187 -24.42 -2.74 -18.93
C LEU A 187 -23.75 -2.16 -20.18
N LEU A 188 -24.10 -2.64 -21.38
CA LEU A 188 -23.52 -2.15 -22.62
C LEU A 188 -23.83 -0.67 -22.85
N ALA A 189 -25.06 -0.23 -22.57
CA ALA A 189 -25.43 1.18 -22.62
C ALA A 189 -24.63 2.03 -21.62
N TRP A 190 -24.41 1.52 -20.41
CA TRP A 190 -23.59 2.18 -19.39
C TRP A 190 -22.13 2.30 -19.81
N GLU A 191 -21.54 1.24 -20.34
CA GLU A 191 -20.17 1.23 -20.87
C GLU A 191 -19.98 2.26 -21.99
N VAL A 192 -20.91 2.29 -22.95
CA VAL A 192 -20.90 3.28 -24.03
C VAL A 192 -21.00 4.71 -23.47
N LEU A 193 -21.88 4.95 -22.50
CA LEU A 193 -22.02 6.24 -21.85
C LEU A 193 -20.72 6.65 -21.13
N CYS A 194 -20.09 5.75 -20.38
CA CYS A 194 -18.83 6.01 -19.69
C CYS A 194 -17.72 6.40 -20.68
N VAL A 195 -17.60 5.67 -21.81
CA VAL A 195 -16.62 6.01 -22.86
C VAL A 195 -16.90 7.39 -23.44
N VAL A 196 -18.16 7.70 -23.77
CA VAL A 196 -18.55 9.03 -24.29
C VAL A 196 -18.20 10.13 -23.31
N VAL A 197 -18.52 9.96 -22.02
CA VAL A 197 -18.22 10.95 -20.97
C VAL A 197 -16.71 11.16 -20.80
N ILE A 198 -15.91 10.08 -20.82
CA ILE A 198 -14.44 10.18 -20.74
C ILE A 198 -13.88 10.95 -21.95
N GLN A 199 -14.39 10.67 -23.16
CA GLN A 199 -13.95 11.37 -24.38
C GLN A 199 -14.36 12.85 -24.37
N LEU A 200 -15.57 13.17 -23.90
CA LEU A 200 -16.03 14.55 -23.75
C LEU A 200 -15.21 15.30 -22.70
N ALA A 201 -14.97 14.69 -21.53
CA ALA A 201 -14.13 15.26 -20.49
C ALA A 201 -12.70 15.52 -21.00
N GLY A 202 -12.15 14.64 -21.84
CA GLY A 202 -10.87 14.85 -22.51
C GLY A 202 -10.84 16.02 -23.50
N ARG A 203 -11.98 16.35 -24.13
CA ARG A 203 -12.09 17.48 -25.07
C ARG A 203 -12.30 18.82 -24.38
N PHE A 204 -13.01 18.85 -23.27
CA PHE A 204 -13.27 20.06 -22.48
C PHE A 204 -12.21 20.31 -21.41
N GLY A 205 -11.25 19.41 -21.26
CA GLY A 205 -10.18 19.52 -20.28
C GLY A 205 -9.12 20.57 -20.61
N GLY A 206 -8.51 21.13 -19.57
CA GLY A 206 -7.48 22.16 -19.69
C GLY A 206 -6.13 21.64 -20.20
N ARG A 207 -5.28 22.53 -20.72
CA ARG A 207 -3.88 22.22 -21.07
C ARG A 207 -3.12 21.87 -19.78
N GLY A 208 -2.66 20.62 -19.64
CA GLY A 208 -2.00 20.08 -18.42
C GLY A 208 -2.83 19.03 -17.65
N GLU A 209 -4.01 18.66 -18.16
CA GLU A 209 -4.89 17.70 -17.50
C GLU A 209 -4.35 16.27 -17.58
N GLY A 210 -4.01 15.68 -16.43
CA GLY A 210 -3.30 14.41 -16.31
C GLY A 210 -1.93 14.50 -15.64
N ASP A 211 -1.39 15.72 -15.42
CA ASP A 211 -0.18 15.98 -14.63
C ASP A 211 -0.45 16.03 -13.11
N GLY A 212 -1.59 15.48 -12.68
CA GLY A 212 -1.93 15.33 -11.27
C GLY A 212 -0.96 14.39 -10.54
N PRO A 213 -0.99 14.32 -9.20
CA PRO A 213 -0.05 13.52 -8.40
C PRO A 213 -0.23 12.00 -8.52
N GLY A 214 -1.01 11.53 -9.50
CA GLY A 214 -1.23 10.10 -9.75
C GLY A 214 -0.02 9.45 -10.43
N LEU A 215 0.30 8.24 -9.99
CA LEU A 215 1.31 7.37 -10.60
C LEU A 215 0.87 6.77 -11.94
N VAL A 216 -0.42 6.87 -12.28
CA VAL A 216 -0.99 6.36 -13.52
C VAL A 216 -1.98 7.35 -14.12
N SER A 217 -2.22 7.23 -15.44
CA SER A 217 -3.24 8.04 -16.11
C SER A 217 -4.63 7.87 -15.47
N PRO A 218 -5.52 8.88 -15.57
CA PRO A 218 -6.84 8.84 -14.93
C PRO A 218 -7.66 7.60 -15.28
N VAL A 219 -7.65 7.20 -16.56
CA VAL A 219 -8.40 6.01 -17.03
C VAL A 219 -7.81 4.73 -16.45
N VAL A 220 -6.49 4.58 -16.46
CA VAL A 220 -5.81 3.41 -15.87
C VAL A 220 -6.03 3.35 -14.36
N GLY A 221 -5.93 4.48 -13.67
CA GLY A 221 -6.25 4.59 -12.25
C GLY A 221 -7.69 4.16 -11.96
N GLY A 222 -8.63 4.55 -12.82
CA GLY A 222 -10.02 4.12 -12.74
C GLY A 222 -10.16 2.61 -12.89
N CYS A 223 -9.54 2.03 -13.92
CA CYS A 223 -9.53 0.57 -14.12
C CYS A 223 -8.90 -0.19 -12.92
N LEU A 224 -7.84 0.35 -12.30
CA LEU A 224 -7.25 -0.24 -11.09
C LEU A 224 -8.22 -0.20 -9.90
N ILE A 225 -8.97 0.89 -9.74
CA ILE A 225 -10.01 1.00 -8.70
C ILE A 225 -11.14 0.00 -8.97
N GLY A 226 -11.59 -0.15 -10.22
CA GLY A 226 -12.59 -1.16 -10.59
C GLY A 226 -12.09 -2.60 -10.40
N ALA A 227 -10.80 -2.87 -10.70
CA ALA A 227 -10.18 -4.16 -10.41
C ALA A 227 -10.09 -4.41 -8.89
N ALA A 228 -9.79 -3.39 -8.10
CA ALA A 228 -9.85 -3.48 -6.64
C ALA A 228 -11.29 -3.77 -6.16
N GLN A 229 -12.31 -3.23 -6.81
CA GLN A 229 -13.71 -3.58 -6.53
C GLN A 229 -14.00 -5.06 -6.86
N ALA A 230 -13.54 -5.55 -8.00
CA ALA A 230 -13.68 -6.97 -8.37
C ALA A 230 -13.00 -7.88 -7.33
N ALA A 231 -11.75 -7.55 -6.96
CA ALA A 231 -11.02 -8.27 -5.92
C ALA A 231 -11.74 -8.21 -4.56
N THR A 232 -12.33 -7.07 -4.21
CA THR A 232 -13.15 -6.93 -3.00
C THR A 232 -14.34 -7.88 -3.04
N VAL A 233 -15.10 -7.92 -4.13
CA VAL A 233 -16.24 -8.85 -4.27
C VAL A 233 -15.78 -10.31 -4.16
N VAL A 234 -14.64 -10.67 -4.74
CA VAL A 234 -14.05 -12.01 -4.65
C VAL A 234 -13.66 -12.36 -3.20
N LEU A 235 -13.04 -11.44 -2.49
CA LEU A 235 -12.48 -11.65 -1.15
C LEU A 235 -13.52 -11.54 -0.03
N THR A 236 -14.51 -10.65 -0.17
CA THR A 236 -15.42 -10.26 0.93
C THR A 236 -16.89 -10.55 0.63
N ARG A 237 -17.26 -10.84 -0.63
CA ARG A 237 -18.65 -11.04 -1.10
C ARG A 237 -19.55 -9.80 -1.01
N HIS A 238 -18.99 -8.61 -0.76
CA HIS A 238 -19.68 -7.32 -0.85
C HIS A 238 -18.84 -6.29 -1.61
N THR A 239 -19.46 -5.16 -1.95
CA THR A 239 -18.78 -4.04 -2.61
C THR A 239 -17.99 -3.17 -1.62
N ILE A 240 -17.08 -2.36 -2.14
CA ILE A 240 -16.29 -1.39 -1.38
C ILE A 240 -17.18 -0.45 -0.56
N GLY A 241 -16.79 -0.19 0.69
CA GLY A 241 -17.46 0.77 1.57
C GLY A 241 -16.58 1.22 2.73
N VAL A 242 -16.42 2.54 2.88
CA VAL A 242 -15.56 3.13 3.93
C VAL A 242 -16.36 3.85 5.02
N SER A 243 -17.48 4.47 4.69
CA SER A 243 -18.23 5.33 5.63
C SER A 243 -18.71 4.59 6.89
N THR A 244 -19.00 3.30 6.79
CA THR A 244 -19.41 2.46 7.94
C THR A 244 -18.28 2.25 8.95
N ALA A 245 -17.01 2.39 8.54
CA ALA A 245 -15.87 2.29 9.46
C ALA A 245 -15.91 3.41 10.51
N TYR A 246 -16.25 4.64 10.11
CA TYR A 246 -16.39 5.77 11.02
C TYR A 246 -17.52 5.57 12.03
N GLU A 247 -18.65 5.00 11.58
CA GLU A 247 -19.77 4.66 12.46
C GLU A 247 -19.40 3.55 13.45
N ASN A 248 -18.75 2.48 13.00
CA ASN A 248 -18.36 1.36 13.86
C ASN A 248 -17.34 1.80 14.92
N VAL A 249 -16.39 2.67 14.57
CA VAL A 249 -15.46 3.28 15.53
C VAL A 249 -16.23 4.13 16.55
N ALA A 250 -17.20 4.94 16.11
CA ALA A 250 -18.02 5.74 17.01
C ALA A 250 -18.88 4.87 17.95
N GLN A 251 -19.46 3.77 17.46
CA GLN A 251 -20.20 2.82 18.28
C GLN A 251 -19.29 2.10 19.29
N ALA A 252 -18.06 1.75 18.90
CA ALA A 252 -17.08 1.19 19.80
C ALA A 252 -16.72 2.15 20.93
N LEU A 253 -16.57 3.45 20.62
CA LEU A 253 -16.29 4.48 21.62
C LEU A 253 -17.47 4.73 22.57
N LEU A 254 -18.70 4.90 22.05
CA LEU A 254 -19.88 5.24 22.87
C LEU A 254 -20.47 4.05 23.62
N ARG A 255 -20.48 2.86 23.00
CA ARG A 255 -21.17 1.68 23.52
C ARG A 255 -20.22 0.56 23.93
N ARG A 256 -18.91 0.81 23.98
CA ARG A 256 -17.85 -0.18 24.27
C ARG A 256 -17.94 -1.44 23.40
N ALA A 257 -18.41 -1.29 22.15
CA ALA A 257 -18.43 -2.38 21.17
C ALA A 257 -17.01 -2.69 20.67
N SER A 258 -16.82 -3.85 20.02
CA SER A 258 -15.54 -4.22 19.42
C SER A 258 -15.21 -3.32 18.24
N VAL A 259 -13.99 -2.77 18.22
CA VAL A 259 -13.44 -1.99 17.10
C VAL A 259 -13.14 -2.90 15.89
N LEU A 260 -12.95 -4.21 16.12
CA LEU A 260 -12.54 -5.18 15.11
C LEU A 260 -13.73 -5.61 14.24
N THR A 261 -14.21 -4.68 13.40
CA THR A 261 -15.28 -4.93 12.42
C THR A 261 -14.71 -5.02 11.00
N PRO A 262 -15.39 -5.71 10.06
CA PRO A 262 -14.97 -5.80 8.66
C PRO A 262 -14.65 -4.44 8.03
N SER A 263 -15.51 -3.44 8.22
CA SER A 263 -15.31 -2.09 7.67
C SER A 263 -14.09 -1.37 8.26
N VAL A 264 -13.80 -1.57 9.55
CA VAL A 264 -12.60 -0.98 10.18
C VAL A 264 -11.33 -1.68 9.71
N LEU A 265 -11.36 -3.00 9.52
CA LEU A 265 -10.25 -3.74 8.90
C LEU A 265 -10.01 -3.34 7.45
N PHE A 266 -11.07 -3.11 6.67
CA PHE A 266 -10.98 -2.57 5.32
C PHE A 266 -10.35 -1.17 5.33
N ALA A 267 -10.79 -0.28 6.23
CA ALA A 267 -10.20 1.05 6.40
C ALA A 267 -8.73 1.01 6.84
N ALA A 268 -8.36 0.09 7.75
CA ALA A 268 -6.98 -0.15 8.13
C ALA A 268 -6.14 -0.68 6.95
N GLY A 269 -6.74 -1.54 6.12
CA GLY A 269 -6.18 -1.98 4.85
C GLY A 269 -5.89 -0.80 3.92
N ILE A 270 -6.83 0.14 3.76
CA ILE A 270 -6.62 1.35 2.95
C ILE A 270 -5.40 2.12 3.43
N LEU A 271 -5.28 2.37 4.74
CA LEU A 271 -4.13 3.06 5.34
C LEU A 271 -2.81 2.33 5.04
N ALA A 272 -2.78 1.01 5.21
CA ALA A 272 -1.60 0.20 4.95
C ALA A 272 -1.23 0.17 3.46
N GLY A 273 -2.20 -0.03 2.58
CA GLY A 273 -2.01 -0.13 1.14
C GLY A 273 -1.73 1.20 0.45
N SER A 274 -2.10 2.34 1.05
CA SER A 274 -1.87 3.68 0.49
C SER A 274 -0.51 4.29 0.84
N ALA A 275 0.29 3.66 1.69
CA ALA A 275 1.68 4.06 2.00
C ALA A 275 2.66 3.85 0.81
N VAL A 276 2.18 3.91 -0.43
CA VAL A 276 2.89 3.65 -1.68
C VAL A 276 3.99 4.68 -1.97
N SER A 277 3.90 5.89 -1.37
CA SER A 277 4.97 6.90 -1.36
C SER A 277 6.25 6.47 -0.62
N HIS A 278 6.21 5.32 0.07
CA HIS A 278 7.35 4.68 0.72
C HIS A 278 7.83 3.41 0.02
N LEU A 279 7.34 3.04 -1.18
CA LEU A 279 7.75 1.78 -1.83
C LEU A 279 9.26 1.69 -2.05
N LEU A 280 9.90 2.77 -2.50
CA LEU A 280 11.37 2.80 -2.65
C LEU A 280 12.06 2.63 -1.29
N GLU A 281 11.62 3.35 -0.27
CA GLU A 281 12.20 3.26 1.07
C GLU A 281 12.03 1.87 1.65
N LEU A 282 10.83 1.29 1.53
CA LEU A 282 10.52 -0.08 1.93
C LEU A 282 11.43 -1.07 1.19
N ASN A 283 11.64 -0.90 -0.11
CA ASN A 283 12.59 -1.72 -0.88
C ASN A 283 14.00 -1.62 -0.31
N LEU A 284 14.49 -0.41 -0.05
CA LEU A 284 15.82 -0.22 0.54
C LEU A 284 15.91 -0.81 1.96
N LEU A 285 14.85 -0.73 2.77
CA LEU A 285 14.77 -1.35 4.09
C LEU A 285 14.80 -2.87 4.02
N LEU A 286 14.03 -3.47 3.11
CA LEU A 286 14.02 -4.93 2.87
C LEU A 286 15.39 -5.42 2.39
N LEU A 287 16.04 -4.66 1.52
CA LEU A 287 17.40 -4.96 1.04
C LEU A 287 18.44 -4.86 2.17
N ALA A 288 18.31 -3.90 3.09
CA ALA A 288 19.15 -3.80 4.28
C ALA A 288 18.92 -4.94 5.28
N LEU A 289 17.66 -5.31 5.52
CA LEU A 289 17.27 -6.46 6.33
C LEU A 289 17.89 -7.75 5.79
N ALA A 290 17.82 -7.96 4.47
CA ALA A 290 18.38 -9.13 3.80
C ALA A 290 19.91 -9.19 3.91
N ILE A 291 20.61 -8.06 3.81
CA ILE A 291 22.07 -7.98 4.02
C ILE A 291 22.44 -8.33 5.47
N GLY A 292 21.71 -7.82 6.46
CA GLY A 292 21.94 -8.17 7.86
C GLY A 292 21.86 -9.68 8.10
N ILE A 293 20.87 -10.34 7.49
CA ILE A 293 20.74 -11.81 7.54
C ILE A 293 21.96 -12.50 6.91
N GLN A 294 22.42 -12.04 5.75
CA GLN A 294 23.54 -12.65 5.03
C GLN A 294 24.85 -12.52 5.80
N ASP A 295 25.14 -11.36 6.36
CA ASP A 295 26.38 -11.15 7.12
C ASP A 295 26.37 -11.91 8.46
N ALA A 296 25.18 -12.11 9.07
CA ALA A 296 25.03 -12.96 10.26
C ALA A 296 25.29 -14.45 9.98
N VAL A 297 25.13 -14.90 8.72
CA VAL A 297 25.45 -16.26 8.27
C VAL A 297 26.90 -16.36 7.80
N SER A 298 27.38 -15.36 7.06
CA SER A 298 28.70 -15.43 6.42
C SER A 298 29.83 -15.40 7.44
N TYR A 299 29.67 -14.67 8.54
CA TYR A 299 30.72 -14.51 9.53
C TYR A 299 31.03 -15.82 10.28
N PRO A 300 30.05 -16.55 10.86
CA PRO A 300 30.30 -17.87 11.46
C PRO A 300 30.89 -18.90 10.48
N ASP A 301 30.39 -18.96 9.25
CA ASP A 301 30.78 -20.00 8.28
C ASP A 301 32.14 -19.73 7.63
N PHE A 302 32.44 -18.46 7.37
CA PHE A 302 33.57 -18.07 6.54
C PHE A 302 34.61 -17.19 7.22
N GLN A 303 34.34 -16.74 8.44
CA GLN A 303 35.20 -15.86 9.24
C GLN A 303 35.44 -14.49 8.58
N CYS A 304 34.50 -14.07 7.73
CA CYS A 304 34.48 -12.78 7.07
C CYS A 304 33.05 -12.38 6.71
N PHE A 305 32.85 -11.10 6.43
CA PHE A 305 31.55 -10.59 5.98
C PHE A 305 31.39 -10.70 4.47
N ALA A 306 30.18 -10.92 3.98
CA ALA A 306 29.88 -10.85 2.56
C ALA A 306 29.74 -9.40 2.09
N SER A 307 29.19 -8.52 2.94
CA SER A 307 28.89 -7.13 2.58
C SER A 307 29.74 -6.07 3.30
N ASN A 308 30.18 -6.34 4.55
CA ASN A 308 30.91 -5.37 5.36
C ASN A 308 32.42 -5.30 5.02
N GLN A 309 32.76 -4.56 3.97
CA GLN A 309 34.13 -4.50 3.45
C GLN A 309 35.10 -3.66 4.29
N THR A 310 34.62 -2.70 5.08
CA THR A 310 35.48 -1.96 6.02
C THR A 310 36.07 -2.92 7.06
N GLY A 311 35.23 -3.80 7.62
CA GLY A 311 35.69 -4.85 8.54
C GLY A 311 36.66 -5.83 7.88
N ASN A 312 36.31 -6.31 6.67
CA ASN A 312 37.17 -7.23 5.92
C ASN A 312 38.55 -6.63 5.60
N THR A 313 38.63 -5.33 5.28
CA THR A 313 39.91 -4.64 5.00
C THR A 313 40.81 -4.62 6.23
N VAL A 314 40.24 -4.35 7.42
CA VAL A 314 40.99 -4.39 8.68
C VAL A 314 41.40 -5.83 9.03
N MET A 315 40.49 -6.79 8.90
CA MET A 315 40.77 -8.20 9.16
C MET A 315 41.84 -8.77 8.21
N LEU A 316 41.88 -8.28 6.96
CA LEU A 316 42.95 -8.61 6.01
C LEU A 316 44.31 -8.12 6.50
N ALA A 317 44.41 -6.86 6.93
CA ALA A 317 45.65 -6.30 7.44
C ALA A 317 46.14 -7.06 8.69
N VAL A 318 45.25 -7.34 9.63
CA VAL A 318 45.56 -8.14 10.83
C VAL A 318 45.98 -9.56 10.44
N GLY A 319 45.24 -10.21 9.54
CA GLY A 319 45.54 -11.57 9.08
C GLY A 319 46.86 -11.72 8.32
N LEU A 320 47.35 -10.65 7.69
CA LEU A 320 48.62 -10.64 6.96
C LEU A 320 49.84 -10.32 7.85
N LEU A 321 49.64 -9.53 8.92
CA LEU A 321 50.75 -8.96 9.70
C LEU A 321 50.91 -9.58 11.09
N ASP A 322 49.84 -10.11 11.69
CA ASP A 322 49.91 -10.72 13.02
C ASP A 322 49.87 -12.26 12.90
N ASP A 323 50.96 -12.92 13.25
CA ASP A 323 51.01 -14.39 13.28
C ASP A 323 50.03 -15.00 14.30
N ARG A 324 49.58 -14.24 15.31
CA ARG A 324 48.51 -14.66 16.24
C ARG A 324 47.12 -14.58 15.62
N ALA A 325 46.97 -13.97 14.44
CA ALA A 325 45.70 -13.97 13.71
C ALA A 325 45.25 -15.37 13.28
N LYS A 326 46.20 -16.32 13.14
CA LYS A 326 45.91 -17.74 12.93
C LYS A 326 45.15 -18.36 14.11
N THR A 327 45.38 -17.86 15.32
CA THR A 327 44.67 -18.24 16.55
C THR A 327 43.27 -17.61 16.65
N LEU A 328 43.06 -16.47 15.98
CA LEU A 328 41.78 -15.76 15.88
C LEU A 328 40.82 -16.34 14.83
N MET A 329 41.15 -17.50 14.25
CA MET A 329 40.30 -18.15 13.25
C MET A 329 40.00 -17.21 12.07
N LEU A 330 41.00 -16.48 11.57
CA LEU A 330 40.87 -15.60 10.40
C LEU A 330 41.44 -16.27 9.16
N SER A 331 40.64 -16.37 8.10
CA SER A 331 41.07 -16.94 6.83
C SER A 331 41.33 -15.83 5.80
N VAL A 332 42.60 -15.47 5.65
CA VAL A 332 43.06 -14.48 4.65
C VAL A 332 42.53 -14.79 3.24
N PRO A 333 42.53 -16.05 2.76
CA PRO A 333 41.99 -16.37 1.44
C PRO A 333 40.50 -16.07 1.28
N THR A 334 39.67 -16.28 2.30
CA THR A 334 38.22 -15.97 2.19
C THR A 334 37.95 -14.49 2.31
N ILE A 335 38.72 -13.77 3.13
CA ILE A 335 38.64 -12.30 3.22
C ILE A 335 38.99 -11.68 1.86
N LEU A 336 40.10 -12.11 1.23
CA LEU A 336 40.50 -11.65 -0.11
C LEU A 336 39.44 -12.01 -1.16
N LEU A 337 38.88 -13.21 -1.09
CA LEU A 337 37.82 -13.64 -2.01
C LEU A 337 36.56 -12.77 -1.87
N SER A 338 36.10 -12.52 -0.64
CA SER A 338 34.93 -11.68 -0.36
C SER A 338 35.18 -10.25 -0.83
N LEU A 339 36.30 -9.64 -0.43
CA LEU A 339 36.65 -8.28 -0.82
C LEU A 339 36.79 -8.15 -2.34
N GLY A 340 37.52 -9.08 -2.97
CA GLY A 340 37.74 -9.10 -4.42
C GLY A 340 36.45 -9.26 -5.22
N LEU A 341 35.59 -10.21 -4.84
CA LEU A 341 34.32 -10.44 -5.56
C LEU A 341 33.28 -9.36 -5.29
N PHE A 342 33.26 -8.77 -4.09
CA PHE A 342 32.46 -7.58 -3.84
C PHE A 342 32.87 -6.42 -4.74
N LEU A 343 34.18 -6.11 -4.81
CA LEU A 343 34.71 -5.06 -5.67
C LEU A 343 34.48 -5.36 -7.15
N ALA A 344 34.62 -6.62 -7.57
CA ALA A 344 34.29 -7.06 -8.92
C ALA A 344 32.80 -6.86 -9.23
N GLY A 345 31.90 -7.18 -8.29
CA GLY A 345 30.46 -6.95 -8.42
C GLY A 345 30.13 -5.46 -8.60
N VAL A 346 30.75 -4.59 -7.80
CA VAL A 346 30.62 -3.13 -7.93
C VAL A 346 31.16 -2.65 -9.28
N LEU A 347 32.36 -3.08 -9.67
CA LEU A 347 33.01 -2.67 -10.92
C LEU A 347 32.18 -3.10 -12.14
N VAL A 348 31.81 -4.39 -12.21
CA VAL A 348 31.08 -4.97 -13.35
C VAL A 348 29.70 -4.31 -13.47
N SER A 349 28.90 -4.32 -12.41
CA SER A 349 27.55 -3.74 -12.47
C SER A 349 27.58 -2.23 -12.66
N GLY A 350 28.47 -1.51 -11.98
CA GLY A 350 28.58 -0.06 -12.07
C GLY A 350 29.08 0.42 -13.43
N GLN A 351 30.19 -0.14 -13.93
CA GLN A 351 30.76 0.28 -15.21
C GLN A 351 29.91 -0.19 -16.39
N PHE A 352 29.32 -1.38 -16.32
CA PHE A 352 28.41 -1.83 -17.36
C PHE A 352 27.20 -0.90 -17.44
N ALA A 353 26.58 -0.54 -16.31
CA ALA A 353 25.47 0.41 -16.27
C ALA A 353 25.84 1.79 -16.85
N ASN A 354 27.07 2.26 -16.61
CA ASN A 354 27.58 3.49 -17.21
C ASN A 354 27.75 3.37 -18.73
N ALA A 355 28.36 2.29 -19.20
CA ALA A 355 28.63 2.05 -20.62
C ALA A 355 27.34 2.05 -21.45
N ILE A 356 26.27 1.45 -20.94
CA ILE A 356 24.96 1.39 -21.63
C ILE A 356 24.00 2.53 -21.22
N LYS A 357 24.46 3.50 -20.42
CA LYS A 357 23.64 4.62 -19.89
C LYS A 357 22.37 4.16 -19.16
N ALA A 358 22.41 3.02 -18.48
CA ALA A 358 21.28 2.42 -17.79
C ALA A 358 21.28 2.57 -16.26
N VAL A 359 22.24 3.32 -15.69
CA VAL A 359 22.48 3.52 -14.25
C VAL A 359 21.22 3.72 -13.39
N ARG A 360 20.22 4.43 -13.90
CA ARG A 360 18.95 4.67 -13.19
C ARG A 360 17.72 4.16 -13.93
N GLN A 361 17.94 3.42 -15.01
CA GLN A 361 16.87 2.84 -15.78
C GLN A 361 16.23 1.72 -14.96
N ARG A 362 14.90 1.71 -14.94
CA ARG A 362 14.14 0.79 -14.11
C ARG A 362 14.40 -0.67 -14.46
N TRP A 363 14.51 -0.97 -15.75
CA TRP A 363 14.83 -2.31 -16.22
C TRP A 363 16.19 -2.79 -15.70
N TRP A 364 17.16 -1.88 -15.53
CA TRP A 364 18.48 -2.19 -14.99
C TRP A 364 18.46 -2.45 -13.48
N VAL A 365 17.71 -1.63 -12.72
CA VAL A 365 17.47 -1.84 -11.28
C VAL A 365 16.76 -3.17 -11.04
N LEU A 366 15.77 -3.49 -11.87
CA LEU A 366 15.04 -4.76 -11.83
C LEU A 366 15.94 -5.94 -12.18
N LEU A 367 16.69 -5.85 -13.29
CA LEU A 367 17.62 -6.89 -13.72
C LEU A 367 18.69 -7.16 -12.66
N SER A 368 19.28 -6.10 -12.10
CA SER A 368 20.25 -6.20 -11.01
C SER A 368 19.62 -6.86 -9.77
N SER A 369 18.36 -6.53 -9.47
CA SER A 369 17.59 -7.10 -8.36
C SER A 369 17.24 -8.57 -8.56
N ILE A 370 16.96 -9.00 -9.80
CA ILE A 370 16.74 -10.42 -10.14
C ILE A 370 18.07 -11.18 -10.05
N LEU A 371 19.13 -10.66 -10.66
CA LEU A 371 20.45 -11.28 -10.67
C LEU A 371 20.97 -11.54 -9.25
N GLN A 372 20.91 -10.54 -8.37
CA GLN A 372 21.31 -10.71 -6.97
C GLN A 372 20.50 -11.80 -6.26
N THR A 373 19.19 -11.90 -6.55
CA THR A 373 18.30 -12.85 -5.89
C THR A 373 18.60 -14.27 -6.36
N CYS A 374 18.87 -14.45 -7.66
CA CYS A 374 19.33 -15.73 -8.21
C CYS A 374 20.66 -16.19 -7.60
N MET A 375 21.62 -15.27 -7.39
CA MET A 375 22.90 -15.60 -6.76
C MET A 375 22.74 -16.05 -5.31
N ILE A 376 21.86 -15.40 -4.55
CA ILE A 376 21.55 -15.79 -3.17
C ILE A 376 20.76 -17.10 -3.12
N ALA A 377 19.83 -17.32 -4.04
CA ALA A 377 19.13 -18.59 -4.17
C ALA A 377 20.12 -19.74 -4.46
N ALA A 378 21.08 -19.52 -5.35
CA ALA A 378 22.13 -20.50 -5.65
C ALA A 378 23.02 -20.77 -4.42
N ALA A 379 23.43 -19.74 -3.68
CA ALA A 379 24.17 -19.90 -2.43
C ALA A 379 23.37 -20.66 -1.37
N ALA A 380 22.07 -20.36 -1.24
CA ALA A 380 21.16 -21.07 -0.34
C ALA A 380 21.02 -22.55 -0.72
N ILE A 381 20.82 -22.85 -2.01
CA ILE A 381 20.72 -24.23 -2.51
C ILE A 381 22.03 -24.99 -2.24
N LEU A 382 23.18 -24.37 -2.48
CA LEU A 382 24.49 -24.98 -2.21
C LEU A 382 24.62 -25.35 -0.72
N GLN A 383 24.32 -24.42 0.19
CA GLN A 383 24.42 -24.64 1.63
C GLN A 383 23.35 -25.56 2.20
N TYR A 384 22.19 -25.65 1.55
CA TYR A 384 21.11 -26.54 1.97
C TYR A 384 21.34 -27.99 1.49
N ARG A 385 21.94 -28.17 0.31
CA ARG A 385 22.20 -29.48 -0.29
C ARG A 385 23.53 -30.09 0.14
N PHE A 386 24.53 -29.25 0.37
CA PHE A 386 25.88 -29.68 0.69
C PHE A 386 26.33 -29.04 2.02
N PRO A 387 26.38 -29.80 3.12
CA PRO A 387 26.86 -29.29 4.40
C PRO A 387 28.28 -28.70 4.33
N GLU A 388 29.11 -29.23 3.42
CA GLU A 388 30.45 -28.74 3.11
C GLU A 388 30.46 -27.29 2.58
N ALA A 389 29.34 -26.78 2.07
CA ALA A 389 29.23 -25.41 1.57
C ALA A 389 29.03 -24.37 2.69
N SER A 390 28.79 -24.80 3.95
CA SER A 390 28.71 -23.93 5.14
C SER A 390 30.05 -23.79 5.86
N THR A 391 31.18 -23.97 5.15
CA THR A 391 32.53 -23.86 5.74
C THR A 391 33.51 -23.25 4.74
N ASN A 392 34.47 -22.47 5.23
CA ASN A 392 35.54 -21.92 4.39
C ASN A 392 36.59 -22.93 3.90
N LYS A 393 36.56 -24.18 4.38
CA LYS A 393 37.57 -25.19 4.04
C LYS A 393 37.36 -25.78 2.65
N HIS A 394 36.11 -25.84 2.18
CA HIS A 394 35.75 -26.46 0.91
C HIS A 394 35.56 -25.42 -0.20
N ALA A 395 35.81 -25.83 -1.44
CA ALA A 395 35.61 -24.98 -2.62
C ALA A 395 34.14 -24.55 -2.78
N LEU A 396 33.19 -25.42 -2.41
CA LEU A 396 31.76 -25.12 -2.44
C LEU A 396 31.39 -23.95 -1.51
N GLY A 397 31.97 -23.90 -0.30
CA GLY A 397 31.73 -22.79 0.61
C GLY A 397 32.34 -21.48 0.15
N LYS A 398 33.55 -21.52 -0.42
CA LYS A 398 34.16 -20.36 -1.09
C LYS A 398 33.31 -19.86 -2.26
N THR A 399 32.70 -20.77 -3.02
CA THR A 399 31.78 -20.43 -4.10
C THR A 399 30.51 -19.76 -3.57
N ALA A 400 29.91 -20.30 -2.51
CA ALA A 400 28.75 -19.70 -1.86
C ALA A 400 29.06 -18.30 -1.31
N LEU A 401 30.18 -18.13 -0.61
CA LEU A 401 30.66 -16.81 -0.16
C LEU A 401 30.85 -15.85 -1.33
N GLY A 402 31.46 -16.30 -2.42
CA GLY A 402 31.70 -15.49 -3.60
C GLY A 402 30.42 -14.99 -4.26
N LEU A 403 29.39 -15.85 -4.35
CA LEU A 403 28.06 -15.46 -4.84
C LEU A 403 27.42 -14.39 -3.95
N LEU A 404 27.50 -14.55 -2.62
CA LEU A 404 26.98 -13.57 -1.66
C LEU A 404 27.72 -12.24 -1.74
N ALA A 405 29.05 -12.26 -1.77
CA ALA A 405 29.88 -11.06 -1.82
C ALA A 405 29.70 -10.28 -3.13
N PHE A 406 29.70 -10.97 -4.28
CA PHE A 406 29.41 -10.35 -5.56
C PHE A 406 28.00 -9.75 -5.60
N SER A 407 27.00 -10.50 -5.10
CA SER A 407 25.62 -10.03 -5.00
C SER A 407 25.50 -8.76 -4.15
N ALA A 408 26.18 -8.69 -3.01
CA ALA A 408 26.21 -7.52 -2.15
C ALA A 408 26.87 -6.31 -2.87
N GLY A 409 27.94 -6.54 -3.63
CA GLY A 409 28.58 -5.51 -4.44
C GLY A 409 27.64 -4.91 -5.49
N VAL A 410 26.90 -5.75 -6.23
CA VAL A 410 25.88 -5.31 -7.20
C VAL A 410 24.79 -4.48 -6.52
N GLN A 411 24.31 -4.91 -5.35
CA GLN A 411 23.30 -4.19 -4.58
C GLN A 411 23.78 -2.79 -4.17
N VAL A 412 24.98 -2.69 -3.60
CA VAL A 412 25.53 -1.41 -3.14
C VAL A 412 25.74 -0.46 -4.32
N ALA A 413 26.25 -0.95 -5.45
CA ALA A 413 26.41 -0.14 -6.67
C ALA A 413 25.05 0.40 -7.16
N MET A 414 24.03 -0.46 -7.21
CA MET A 414 22.66 -0.08 -7.59
C MET A 414 22.07 0.97 -6.64
N VAL A 415 22.14 0.76 -5.32
CA VAL A 415 21.56 1.69 -4.34
C VAL A 415 22.24 3.05 -4.37
N ARG A 416 23.57 3.09 -4.50
CA ARG A 416 24.32 4.34 -4.62
C ARG A 416 23.94 5.12 -5.89
N ALA A 417 23.64 4.42 -6.98
CA ALA A 417 23.15 5.05 -8.22
C ALA A 417 21.78 5.75 -8.07
N LEU A 418 20.95 5.29 -7.12
CA LEU A 418 19.64 5.88 -6.80
C LEU A 418 19.75 7.20 -6.02
N LYS A 419 20.94 7.58 -5.53
CA LYS A 419 21.18 8.86 -4.80
C LYS A 419 20.33 9.06 -3.52
N VAL A 420 19.83 7.99 -2.92
CA VAL A 420 19.26 8.04 -1.55
C VAL A 420 20.41 7.89 -0.56
N THR A 421 21.12 8.98 -0.29
CA THR A 421 22.35 8.96 0.54
C THR A 421 22.11 8.53 1.97
N ASP A 422 20.89 8.70 2.48
CA ASP A 422 20.47 8.31 3.83
C ASP A 422 20.48 6.78 4.06
N MET A 423 20.46 5.98 2.98
CA MET A 423 20.31 4.52 3.05
C MET A 423 21.26 3.84 2.07
N THR A 424 22.33 3.25 2.57
CA THR A 424 23.33 2.55 1.74
C THR A 424 23.08 1.05 1.66
N THR A 425 22.13 0.52 2.43
CA THR A 425 21.78 -0.90 2.61
C THR A 425 22.87 -1.80 3.22
N ALA A 426 24.14 -1.39 3.24
CA ALA A 426 25.25 -2.16 3.81
C ALA A 426 26.16 -1.34 4.76
N MET A 427 26.32 -0.03 4.53
CA MET A 427 27.27 0.82 5.25
C MET A 427 26.58 1.58 6.38
N ALA A 428 26.73 1.10 7.62
CA ALA A 428 26.00 1.63 8.78
C ALA A 428 26.65 2.83 9.47
N THR A 429 27.98 2.98 9.44
CA THR A 429 28.71 3.92 10.29
C THR A 429 28.27 5.37 10.11
N ALA A 430 28.18 5.84 8.86
CA ALA A 430 27.72 7.20 8.58
C ALA A 430 26.29 7.43 9.09
N ALA A 431 25.39 6.47 8.88
CA ALA A 431 24.00 6.57 9.34
C ALA A 431 23.89 6.62 10.87
N TRP A 432 24.74 5.91 11.62
CA TRP A 432 24.80 6.02 13.08
C TRP A 432 25.15 7.45 13.52
N VAL A 433 26.25 7.99 12.99
CA VAL A 433 26.72 9.34 13.31
C VAL A 433 25.67 10.38 12.93
N ASP A 434 25.17 10.29 11.70
CA ASP A 434 24.23 11.23 11.08
C ASP A 434 22.85 11.30 11.76
N ILE A 435 22.49 10.32 12.59
CA ILE A 435 21.31 10.41 13.45
C ILE A 435 21.62 11.23 14.70
N PHE A 436 22.72 10.94 15.38
CA PHE A 436 23.04 11.56 16.67
C PHE A 436 23.49 13.02 16.55
N ILE A 437 24.00 13.44 15.39
CA ILE A 437 24.33 14.84 15.11
C ILE A 437 23.18 15.59 14.41
N ASP A 438 22.04 14.94 14.15
CA ASP A 438 20.90 15.58 13.48
C ASP A 438 20.31 16.68 14.37
N PRO A 439 20.27 17.95 13.92
CA PRO A 439 19.77 19.07 14.72
C PRO A 439 18.26 18.96 15.03
N CYS A 440 17.53 18.14 14.27
CA CYS A 440 16.12 17.83 14.41
C CYS A 440 15.90 16.38 14.88
N LEU A 441 16.80 15.84 15.72
CA LEU A 441 16.73 14.48 16.27
C LEU A 441 15.36 14.15 16.92
N LEU A 442 14.86 15.07 17.75
CA LEU A 442 13.59 14.92 18.48
C LEU A 442 12.36 15.43 17.70
N ALA A 443 12.54 15.91 16.47
CA ALA A 443 11.42 16.36 15.66
C ALA A 443 10.48 15.18 15.35
N GLY A 444 9.17 15.40 15.38
CA GLY A 444 8.18 14.34 15.15
C GLY A 444 8.41 13.58 13.83
N PRO A 445 7.98 12.30 13.72
CA PRO A 445 8.27 11.44 12.56
C PRO A 445 7.79 12.00 11.21
N THR A 446 6.82 12.91 11.18
CA THR A 446 6.36 13.52 9.93
C THR A 446 7.21 14.71 9.46
N LYS A 447 8.14 15.19 10.29
CA LYS A 447 8.92 16.42 10.03
C LYS A 447 10.32 16.18 9.49
N ASN A 448 10.96 15.05 9.83
CA ASN A 448 12.33 14.75 9.41
C ASN A 448 12.44 13.38 8.73
N ARG A 449 12.20 13.36 7.41
CA ARG A 449 12.21 12.14 6.59
C ARG A 449 13.60 11.52 6.47
N SER A 450 14.66 12.33 6.40
CA SER A 450 16.04 11.87 6.29
C SER A 450 16.48 11.13 7.55
N ARG A 451 16.24 11.70 8.74
CA ARG A 451 16.48 11.04 10.03
C ARG A 451 15.73 9.72 10.16
N ASN A 452 14.45 9.69 9.76
CA ASN A 452 13.65 8.46 9.81
C ASN A 452 14.20 7.36 8.91
N ARG A 453 14.68 7.71 7.70
CA ARG A 453 15.29 6.75 6.78
C ARG A 453 16.57 6.13 7.35
N ARG A 454 17.43 6.95 7.95
CA ARG A 454 18.65 6.49 8.63
C ARG A 454 18.31 5.56 9.79
N ALA A 455 17.37 5.97 10.64
CA ALA A 455 16.92 5.17 11.78
C ALA A 455 16.28 3.84 11.33
N GLY A 456 15.43 3.88 10.30
CA GLY A 456 14.82 2.70 9.71
C GLY A 456 15.85 1.76 9.09
N PHE A 457 16.83 2.29 8.35
CA PHE A 457 17.92 1.51 7.77
C PHE A 457 18.72 0.76 8.84
N LEU A 458 19.13 1.45 9.91
CA LEU A 458 19.87 0.83 11.01
C LEU A 458 19.03 -0.22 11.74
N LEU A 459 17.76 0.08 12.02
CA LEU A 459 16.84 -0.86 12.64
C LEU A 459 16.68 -2.11 11.77
N ALA A 460 16.44 -1.95 10.47
CA ALA A 460 16.31 -3.05 9.53
C ALA A 460 17.58 -3.90 9.48
N LEU A 461 18.76 -3.28 9.41
CA LEU A 461 20.03 -4.00 9.40
C LEU A 461 20.24 -4.82 10.68
N VAL A 462 20.00 -4.21 11.86
CA VAL A 462 20.13 -4.87 13.16
C VAL A 462 19.12 -6.01 13.31
N THR A 463 17.84 -5.75 13.01
CA THR A 463 16.79 -6.78 13.03
C THR A 463 17.12 -7.93 12.08
N GLY A 464 17.66 -7.62 10.91
CA GLY A 464 18.11 -8.62 9.93
C GLY A 464 19.19 -9.52 10.50
N SER A 465 20.20 -8.94 11.15
CA SER A 465 21.26 -9.71 11.80
C SER A 465 20.75 -10.62 12.92
N PHE A 466 19.78 -10.16 13.73
CA PHE A 466 19.15 -11.00 14.75
C PHE A 466 18.32 -12.13 14.15
N ILE A 467 17.53 -11.86 13.10
CA ILE A 467 16.75 -12.87 12.37
C ILE A 467 17.71 -13.90 11.76
N GLY A 468 18.77 -13.46 11.10
CA GLY A 468 19.76 -14.33 10.47
C GLY A 468 20.47 -15.22 11.49
N SER A 469 20.89 -14.66 12.63
CA SER A 469 21.51 -15.42 13.71
C SER A 469 20.55 -16.45 14.35
N ALA A 470 19.29 -16.07 14.57
CA ALA A 470 18.27 -16.98 15.10
C ALA A 470 17.94 -18.11 14.10
N ALA A 471 17.79 -17.78 12.82
CA ALA A 471 17.54 -18.75 11.76
C ALA A 471 18.73 -19.69 11.56
N TYR A 472 19.96 -19.17 11.61
CA TYR A 472 21.19 -19.95 11.56
C TYR A 472 21.25 -20.96 12.71
N LYS A 473 20.92 -20.53 13.94
CA LYS A 473 20.89 -21.43 15.11
C LYS A 473 19.82 -22.53 14.99
N GLY A 474 18.65 -22.21 14.42
CA GLY A 474 17.51 -23.15 14.34
C GLY A 474 17.52 -24.08 13.13
N GLY A 475 18.06 -23.65 11.98
CA GLY A 475 17.95 -24.37 10.72
C GLY A 475 19.21 -24.32 9.83
N GLY A 476 20.32 -23.79 10.35
CA GLY A 476 21.59 -23.67 9.63
C GLY A 476 21.61 -22.54 8.59
N SER A 477 22.77 -22.41 7.93
CA SER A 477 23.08 -21.35 6.97
C SER A 477 22.11 -21.31 5.78
N GLY A 478 21.82 -22.48 5.20
CA GLY A 478 20.92 -22.60 4.06
C GLY A 478 19.51 -22.08 4.37
N PHE A 479 18.95 -22.39 5.54
CA PHE A 479 17.63 -21.91 5.96
C PHE A 479 17.59 -20.38 6.13
N ALA A 480 18.59 -19.81 6.78
CA ALA A 480 18.71 -18.37 6.94
C ALA A 480 18.85 -17.64 5.58
N LEU A 481 19.61 -18.22 4.63
CA LEU A 481 19.72 -17.67 3.28
C LEU A 481 18.43 -17.77 2.47
N VAL A 482 17.60 -18.81 2.68
CA VAL A 482 16.26 -18.89 2.07
C VAL A 482 15.38 -17.73 2.54
N ILE A 483 15.40 -17.39 3.83
CA ILE A 483 14.65 -16.23 4.36
C ILE A 483 15.12 -14.95 3.66
N SER A 484 16.44 -14.75 3.54
CA SER A 484 17.02 -13.61 2.81
C SER A 484 16.59 -13.59 1.34
N CYS A 485 16.54 -14.76 0.68
CA CYS A 485 16.08 -14.91 -0.70
C CYS A 485 14.61 -14.52 -0.87
N VAL A 486 13.73 -14.94 0.05
CA VAL A 486 12.31 -14.55 0.03
C VAL A 486 12.17 -13.04 0.17
N ILE A 487 12.87 -12.43 1.12
CA ILE A 487 12.85 -10.97 1.33
C ILE A 487 13.32 -10.23 0.07
N LYS A 488 14.42 -10.67 -0.56
CA LYS A 488 14.90 -10.07 -1.81
C LYS A 488 13.97 -10.30 -2.99
N THR A 489 13.30 -11.44 -3.05
CA THR A 489 12.27 -11.71 -4.07
C THR A 489 11.12 -10.73 -3.93
N VAL A 490 10.63 -10.51 -2.69
CA VAL A 490 9.60 -9.51 -2.41
C VAL A 490 10.09 -8.12 -2.83
N ALA A 491 11.30 -7.71 -2.47
CA ALA A 491 11.87 -6.42 -2.90
C ALA A 491 11.98 -6.30 -4.44
N ALA A 492 12.37 -7.36 -5.14
CA ALA A 492 12.44 -7.39 -6.60
C ALA A 492 11.05 -7.27 -7.24
N LEU A 493 10.04 -7.96 -6.70
CA LEU A 493 8.65 -7.85 -7.15
C LEU A 493 8.09 -6.45 -6.90
N LEU A 494 8.45 -5.81 -5.80
CA LEU A 494 8.04 -4.43 -5.52
C LEU A 494 8.63 -3.43 -6.52
N PHE A 495 9.81 -3.69 -7.11
CA PHE A 495 10.33 -2.88 -8.23
C PHE A 495 9.52 -3.02 -9.53
N LEU A 496 8.70 -4.07 -9.69
CA LEU A 496 7.76 -4.23 -10.81
C LEU A 496 6.52 -3.34 -10.69
N ILE A 497 6.25 -2.78 -9.51
CA ILE A 497 5.19 -1.80 -9.31
C ILE A 497 5.66 -0.44 -9.88
N LYS A 498 4.89 0.13 -10.82
CA LYS A 498 5.27 1.31 -11.62
C LYS A 498 5.21 2.60 -10.80
N ASP A 499 6.33 3.31 -10.75
CA ASP A 499 6.47 4.67 -10.21
C ASP A 499 6.73 5.59 -11.41
N ASP A 500 5.74 6.34 -11.88
CA ASP A 500 5.89 7.25 -13.03
C ASP A 500 6.32 8.64 -12.56
N GLY A 501 7.61 8.96 -12.65
CA GLY A 501 8.04 10.35 -12.77
C GLY A 501 9.40 10.74 -12.19
N LYS A 502 10.40 10.81 -13.09
CA LYS A 502 11.65 11.59 -13.00
C LYS A 502 12.66 11.16 -11.95
N VAL A 503 13.40 10.10 -12.29
CA VAL A 503 14.60 9.65 -11.57
C VAL A 503 14.21 9.19 -10.16
N TRP A 504 14.78 8.09 -9.67
CA TRP A 504 14.66 7.73 -8.25
C TRP A 504 15.38 8.73 -7.33
N CYS A 505 15.39 10.03 -7.66
CA CYS A 505 15.85 11.12 -6.81
C CYS A 505 14.68 11.49 -5.91
N VAL A 506 14.80 11.17 -4.63
CA VAL A 506 13.99 11.85 -3.63
C VAL A 506 14.49 13.30 -3.59
N PRO A 507 13.63 14.31 -3.74
CA PRO A 507 14.01 15.69 -3.42
C PRO A 507 14.53 15.71 -1.98
N GLN A 508 15.75 16.19 -1.75
CA GLN A 508 16.18 16.57 -0.40
C GLN A 508 15.20 17.65 0.07
N VAL A 509 14.24 17.26 0.91
CA VAL A 509 13.50 18.25 1.69
C VAL A 509 14.48 18.66 2.77
N ASP A 510 15.31 19.64 2.45
CA ASP A 510 16.10 20.34 3.45
C ASP A 510 15.11 20.87 4.49
N CYS A 511 15.36 20.53 5.75
CA CYS A 511 14.66 21.14 6.86
C CYS A 511 15.03 22.62 6.79
N VAL A 512 14.18 23.42 6.15
CA VAL A 512 14.27 24.88 6.23
C VAL A 512 14.06 25.18 7.70
N LEU A 513 15.18 25.37 8.41
CA LEU A 513 15.20 26.08 9.67
C LEU A 513 14.38 27.34 9.39
N ALA A 514 13.23 27.45 10.05
CA ALA A 514 12.48 28.67 10.05
C ALA A 514 13.46 29.74 10.54
N LYS A 515 14.02 30.52 9.60
CA LYS A 515 14.51 31.84 9.90
C LYS A 515 13.28 32.56 10.45
N THR A 516 13.25 32.69 11.77
CA THR A 516 12.57 33.80 12.41
C THR A 516 13.12 35.05 11.73
N ASP A 517 12.30 35.65 10.87
CA ASP A 517 12.52 37.02 10.43
C ASP A 517 12.39 37.90 11.68
N ASP A 518 13.53 38.28 12.24
CA ASP A 518 13.63 39.44 13.12
C ASP A 518 13.48 40.69 12.23
N THR A 519 12.28 41.26 12.23
CA THR A 519 12.05 42.71 12.07
C THR A 519 10.90 43.15 12.95
#